data_AF-A0A6J8AUQ1-F1
#
_entry.id   AF-A0A6J8AUQ1-F1
#
_cell.length_a   1.000
_cell.length_b   1.000
_cell.length_c   1.000
_cell.angle_alpha   90.00
_cell.angle_beta   90.00
_cell.angle_gamma   90.00
#
_symmetry.space_group_name_H-M   'P 1'
#
loop_
_entity.id
_entity.type
_entity.pdbx_description
1 polymer ?
#
loop_
_entity_poly.entity_id
_entity_poly.type
_entity_poly.pdbx_seq_one_letter_code
_entity_poly.pdbx_strand_id
1 'polypeptide(L)'
;MIMRAVKRIQGEHSPKPCLPITFQALGRIWNSLRAGVFSTFTDYMLETACTVAFFGFLRCGEFTDSKHFDSTVNLSVTDVEILDSYAILHLKTSKTDSFRKGVSIQLHKYDHTICPFSAIKKYIAIRKGREASFCFLDQLFVEENDSALDRDFFYQKSKTCTRYLWVQL
;
A
#
# COMPACT_ATOMS: atom_id res chain seq x y z
N MET A 1 -27.67 -5.22 -1.22
CA MET A 1 -26.33 -5.66 -1.67
C MET A 1 -26.38 -6.58 -2.90
N ILE A 2 -27.41 -7.42 -3.06
CA ILE A 2 -27.56 -8.41 -4.14
C ILE A 2 -27.76 -7.78 -5.55
N MET A 3 -28.60 -6.76 -5.70
CA MET A 3 -28.85 -6.11 -7.01
C MET A 3 -27.59 -5.56 -7.70
N ARG A 4 -26.61 -5.06 -6.93
CA ARG A 4 -25.32 -4.57 -7.50
C ARG A 4 -24.43 -5.71 -7.98
N ALA A 5 -24.51 -6.87 -7.35
CA ALA A 5 -23.78 -8.07 -7.78
C ALA A 5 -24.40 -8.64 -9.06
N VAL A 6 -25.74 -8.76 -9.11
CA VAL A 6 -26.49 -9.21 -10.29
C VAL A 6 -26.24 -8.29 -11.48
N LYS A 7 -26.29 -6.97 -11.30
CA LYS A 7 -25.98 -6.00 -12.37
C LYS A 7 -24.54 -6.08 -12.87
N ARG A 8 -23.58 -6.53 -12.04
CA ARG A 8 -22.18 -6.73 -12.44
C ARG A 8 -22.01 -8.01 -13.28
N ILE A 9 -22.87 -9.00 -13.08
CA ILE A 9 -22.87 -10.28 -13.81
C ILE A 9 -23.70 -10.18 -15.10
N GLN A 10 -24.80 -9.41 -15.08
CA GLN A 10 -25.81 -9.36 -16.14
C GLN A 10 -25.86 -8.02 -16.91
N GLY A 11 -24.98 -7.07 -16.61
CA GLY A 11 -24.95 -5.77 -17.31
C GLY A 11 -24.41 -5.88 -18.75
N GLU A 12 -24.98 -5.11 -19.69
CA GLU A 12 -24.60 -5.08 -21.12
C GLU A 12 -23.13 -4.68 -21.36
N HIS A 13 -22.50 -3.98 -20.43
CA HIS A 13 -21.07 -3.70 -20.48
C HIS A 13 -20.29 -4.79 -19.76
N SER A 14 -19.46 -5.53 -20.50
CA SER A 14 -18.45 -6.40 -19.91
C SER A 14 -17.56 -5.57 -18.97
N PRO A 15 -17.64 -5.78 -17.64
CA PRO A 15 -16.78 -5.05 -16.72
C PRO A 15 -15.33 -5.38 -17.06
N LYS A 16 -14.46 -4.36 -17.11
CA LYS A 16 -13.02 -4.59 -17.24
C LYS A 16 -12.60 -5.64 -16.20
N PRO A 17 -11.93 -6.74 -16.61
CA PRO A 17 -11.62 -7.81 -15.68
C PRO A 17 -10.74 -7.27 -14.55
N CYS A 18 -11.15 -7.53 -13.30
CA CYS A 18 -10.29 -7.31 -12.15
C CYS A 18 -9.19 -8.37 -12.18
N LEU A 19 -8.02 -8.01 -12.71
CA LEU A 19 -6.88 -8.92 -12.72
C LEU A 19 -6.25 -8.99 -11.32
N PRO A 20 -5.82 -10.17 -10.87
CA PRO A 20 -5.05 -10.29 -9.63
C PRO A 20 -3.75 -9.50 -9.75
N ILE A 21 -3.34 -8.83 -8.68
CA ILE A 21 -1.97 -8.29 -8.60
C ILE A 21 -1.06 -9.50 -8.50
N THR A 22 -0.30 -9.78 -9.57
CA THR A 22 0.70 -10.84 -9.59
C THR A 22 2.05 -10.29 -9.18
N PHE A 23 2.96 -11.17 -8.77
CA PHE A 23 4.34 -10.79 -8.48
C PHE A 23 5.03 -10.12 -9.69
N GLN A 24 4.71 -10.55 -10.91
CA GLN A 24 5.19 -9.92 -12.14
C GLN A 24 4.65 -8.50 -12.30
N ALA A 25 3.36 -8.27 -12.03
CA ALA A 25 2.77 -6.94 -12.07
C ALA A 25 3.42 -6.02 -11.03
N LEU A 26 3.67 -6.53 -9.82
CA LEU A 26 4.39 -5.80 -8.78
C LEU A 26 5.80 -5.43 -9.24
N GLY A 27 6.56 -6.37 -9.80
CA GLY A 27 7.91 -6.11 -10.31
C GLY A 27 7.96 -5.05 -11.41
N ARG A 28 6.95 -5.00 -12.28
CA ARG A 28 6.84 -3.95 -13.30
C ARG A 28 6.60 -2.56 -12.69
N ILE A 29 5.69 -2.46 -11.70
CA ILE A 29 5.48 -1.21 -10.95
C ILE A 29 6.78 -0.77 -10.29
N TRP A 30 7.47 -1.72 -9.66
CA TRP A 30 8.75 -1.51 -8.98
C TRP A 30 9.83 -0.91 -9.91
N ASN A 31 9.99 -1.49 -11.10
CA ASN A 31 10.94 -0.98 -12.10
C ASN A 31 10.58 0.44 -12.55
N SER A 32 9.29 0.73 -12.74
CA SER A 32 8.81 2.06 -13.10
C SER A 32 9.13 3.09 -12.00
N LEU A 33 8.89 2.75 -10.73
CA LEU A 33 9.16 3.66 -9.61
C LEU A 33 10.67 3.90 -9.45
N ARG A 34 11.51 2.88 -9.67
CA ARG A 34 12.98 3.01 -9.63
C ARG A 34 13.57 3.81 -10.78
N ALA A 35 12.83 3.95 -11.88
CA ALA A 35 13.20 4.87 -12.96
C ALA A 35 12.95 6.35 -12.60
N GLY A 36 12.37 6.65 -11.43
CA GLY A 36 12.14 8.02 -10.97
C GLY A 36 10.96 8.69 -11.69
N VAL A 37 9.81 8.02 -11.75
CA VAL A 37 8.62 8.54 -12.44
C VAL A 37 7.95 9.67 -11.66
N PHE A 38 8.13 9.71 -10.35
CA PHE A 38 7.65 10.80 -9.50
C PHE A 38 8.83 11.43 -8.76
N SER A 39 8.62 11.84 -7.52
CA SER A 39 9.68 12.26 -6.63
C SER A 39 10.28 11.07 -5.90
N THR A 40 11.52 11.22 -5.44
CA THR A 40 12.23 10.17 -4.68
C THR A 40 11.40 9.66 -3.49
N PHE A 41 10.76 10.55 -2.73
CA PHE A 41 9.94 10.14 -1.58
C PHE A 41 8.67 9.41 -2.02
N THR A 42 7.95 9.95 -3.00
CA THR A 42 6.72 9.33 -3.52
C THR A 42 6.99 7.96 -4.10
N ASP A 43 8.09 7.82 -4.85
CA ASP A 43 8.49 6.54 -5.45
C ASP A 43 8.79 5.51 -4.36
N TYR A 44 9.55 5.86 -3.32
CA TYR A 44 9.80 4.96 -2.18
C TYR A 44 8.53 4.61 -1.40
N MET A 45 7.65 5.58 -1.18
CA MET A 45 6.39 5.37 -0.49
C MET A 45 5.49 4.40 -1.27
N LEU A 46 5.30 4.62 -2.57
CA LEU A 46 4.50 3.75 -3.43
C LEU A 46 5.14 2.36 -3.60
N GLU A 47 6.47 2.29 -3.69
CA GLU A 47 7.23 1.04 -3.74
C GLU A 47 6.93 0.20 -2.50
N THR A 48 6.98 0.83 -1.32
CA THR A 48 6.71 0.19 -0.03
C THR A 48 5.25 -0.19 0.12
N ALA A 49 4.32 0.73 -0.18
CA ALA A 49 2.89 0.49 -0.07
C ALA A 49 2.45 -0.68 -0.96
N CYS A 50 2.89 -0.72 -2.23
CA CYS A 50 2.60 -1.84 -3.13
C CYS A 50 3.19 -3.16 -2.64
N THR A 51 4.43 -3.14 -2.15
CA THR A 51 5.11 -4.35 -1.67
C THR A 51 4.43 -4.91 -0.42
N VAL A 52 4.22 -4.06 0.58
CA VAL A 52 3.55 -4.44 1.83
C VAL A 52 2.11 -4.89 1.58
N ALA A 53 1.37 -4.20 0.70
CA ALA A 53 0.02 -4.60 0.35
C ALA A 53 -0.03 -5.97 -0.34
N PHE A 54 0.92 -6.26 -1.23
CA PHE A 54 0.99 -7.55 -1.91
C PHE A 54 1.31 -8.70 -0.93
N PHE A 55 2.38 -8.56 -0.13
CA PHE A 55 2.81 -9.62 0.80
C PHE A 55 1.92 -9.75 2.03
N GLY A 56 1.30 -8.66 2.47
CA GLY A 56 0.33 -8.66 3.56
C GLY A 56 -1.10 -8.93 3.14
N PHE A 57 -1.36 -9.14 1.84
CA PHE A 57 -2.70 -9.31 1.27
C PHE A 57 -3.67 -8.18 1.67
N LEU A 58 -3.15 -6.95 1.75
CA LEU A 58 -3.92 -5.79 2.18
C LEU A 58 -4.85 -5.33 1.06
N ARG A 59 -6.07 -4.97 1.45
CA ARG A 59 -6.97 -4.22 0.59
C ARG A 59 -6.55 -2.76 0.56
N CYS A 60 -6.78 -2.09 -0.56
CA CYS A 60 -6.47 -0.67 -0.71
C CYS A 60 -6.97 0.17 0.49
N GLY A 61 -8.22 -0.02 0.91
CA GLY A 61 -8.78 0.70 2.05
C GLY A 61 -8.25 0.34 3.44
N GLU A 62 -7.32 -0.60 3.58
CA GLU A 62 -6.67 -0.94 4.86
C GLU A 62 -5.35 -0.14 5.04
N PHE A 63 -4.79 0.42 3.96
CA PHE A 63 -3.56 1.23 4.01
C PHE A 63 -3.67 2.61 3.35
N THR A 64 -4.80 2.92 2.70
CA THR A 64 -5.13 4.26 2.18
C THR A 64 -6.33 4.84 2.93
N ASP A 65 -6.35 6.16 3.08
CA ASP A 65 -7.49 6.89 3.57
C ASP A 65 -8.33 7.48 2.43
N SER A 66 -9.55 7.90 2.75
CA SER A 66 -10.46 8.47 1.74
C SER A 66 -11.22 9.71 2.23
N LYS A 67 -10.97 10.13 3.48
CA LYS A 67 -11.61 11.31 4.10
C LYS A 67 -10.68 11.96 5.12
N HIS A 68 -10.59 11.33 6.29
CA HIS A 68 -9.82 11.79 7.44
C HIS A 68 -9.14 10.60 8.08
N PHE A 69 -7.88 10.81 8.46
CA PHE A 69 -7.10 9.84 9.20
C PHE A 69 -7.55 9.80 10.67
N ASP A 70 -7.79 8.59 11.18
CA ASP A 70 -8.05 8.29 12.58
C ASP A 70 -7.09 7.18 13.02
N SER A 71 -6.11 7.52 13.85
CA SER A 71 -5.11 6.56 14.34
C SER A 71 -5.70 5.37 15.11
N THR A 72 -6.97 5.42 15.55
CA THR A 72 -7.62 4.28 16.23
C THR A 72 -8.19 3.24 15.25
N VAL A 73 -8.39 3.61 13.99
CA VAL A 73 -9.02 2.77 12.95
C VAL A 73 -8.08 2.51 11.78
N ASN A 74 -7.34 3.55 11.39
CA ASN A 74 -6.42 3.56 10.26
C ASN A 74 -5.03 3.09 10.68
N LEU A 75 -4.31 2.56 9.69
CA LEU A 75 -2.96 2.04 9.86
C LEU A 75 -1.98 3.17 10.16
N SER A 76 -1.35 3.14 11.32
CA SER A 76 -0.40 4.16 11.78
C SER A 76 1.02 3.60 11.92
N VAL A 77 2.01 4.46 12.17
CA VAL A 77 3.40 4.03 12.36
C VAL A 77 3.55 3.14 13.61
N THR A 78 2.78 3.40 14.68
CA THR A 78 2.73 2.55 15.89
C THR A 78 2.30 1.11 15.61
N ASP A 79 1.62 0.86 14.49
CA ASP A 79 1.16 -0.50 14.13
C ASP A 79 2.26 -1.33 13.47
N VAL A 80 3.47 -0.78 13.32
CA VAL A 80 4.61 -1.47 12.75
C VAL A 80 5.66 -1.73 13.82
N GLU A 81 5.92 -3.01 14.05
CA GLU A 81 7.05 -3.47 14.86
C GLU A 81 8.16 -3.99 13.94
N ILE A 82 9.37 -3.47 14.07
CA ILE A 82 10.53 -3.92 13.31
C ILE A 82 11.41 -4.79 14.20
N LEU A 83 11.56 -6.07 13.84
CA LEU A 83 12.45 -7.02 14.50
C LEU A 83 13.66 -7.34 13.61
N ASP A 84 14.48 -8.30 14.04
CA ASP A 84 15.76 -8.60 13.37
C ASP A 84 15.59 -9.16 11.95
N SER A 85 14.63 -10.08 11.77
CA SER A 85 14.42 -10.83 10.53
C SER A 85 13.02 -10.70 9.93
N TYR A 86 12.12 -9.96 10.58
CA TYR A 86 10.77 -9.70 10.08
C TYR A 86 10.20 -8.43 10.71
N ALA A 87 9.10 -7.93 10.13
CA ALA A 87 8.30 -6.87 10.71
C ALA A 87 6.90 -7.41 11.01
N ILE A 88 6.25 -6.89 12.05
CA ILE A 88 4.85 -7.17 12.35
C ILE A 88 4.04 -5.93 11.97
N LEU A 89 2.99 -6.14 11.19
CA LEU A 89 2.01 -5.12 10.83
C LEU A 89 0.68 -5.45 11.51
N HIS A 90 0.23 -4.58 12.41
CA HIS A 90 -1.03 -4.74 13.14
C HIS A 90 -2.16 -3.99 12.42
N LEU A 91 -2.99 -4.72 11.66
CA LEU A 91 -4.21 -4.15 11.11
C LEU A 91 -5.28 -4.05 12.19
N LYS A 92 -5.60 -2.83 12.62
CA LYS A 92 -6.64 -2.56 13.62
C LYS A 92 -8.03 -2.99 13.16
N THR A 93 -8.31 -2.85 11.86
CA THR A 93 -9.57 -3.27 11.27
C THR A 93 -9.33 -4.09 10.01
N SER A 94 -10.03 -5.22 9.89
CA SER A 94 -10.08 -6.00 8.66
C SER A 94 -11.53 -6.18 8.25
N LYS A 95 -11.83 -6.07 6.95
CA LYS A 95 -13.21 -6.24 6.45
C LYS A 95 -13.77 -7.64 6.68
N THR A 96 -12.90 -8.64 6.82
CA THR A 96 -13.28 -10.03 7.10
C THR A 96 -13.32 -10.33 8.60
N ASP A 97 -12.94 -9.37 9.44
CA ASP A 97 -13.00 -9.51 10.88
C ASP A 97 -14.34 -8.97 11.39
N SER A 98 -15.31 -9.87 11.49
CA SER A 98 -16.66 -9.57 11.98
C SER A 98 -16.66 -8.99 13.40
N PHE A 99 -15.59 -9.18 14.17
CA PHE A 99 -15.48 -8.73 15.56
C PHE A 99 -14.54 -7.53 15.74
N ARG A 100 -13.92 -7.02 14.67
CA ARG A 100 -12.93 -5.91 14.67
C ARG A 100 -11.86 -6.02 15.76
N LYS A 101 -11.38 -7.23 16.03
CA LYS A 101 -10.22 -7.49 16.90
C LYS A 101 -8.89 -7.14 16.25
N GLY A 102 -8.89 -6.95 14.93
CA GLY A 102 -7.68 -6.73 14.15
C GLY A 102 -6.93 -8.03 13.82
N VAL A 103 -5.87 -7.91 13.03
CA VAL A 103 -4.99 -9.03 12.67
C VAL A 103 -3.55 -8.56 12.61
N SER A 104 -2.62 -9.42 13.06
CA SER A 104 -1.19 -9.18 12.97
C SER A 104 -0.60 -9.96 11.80
N ILE A 105 0.13 -9.28 10.92
CA ILE A 105 0.71 -9.84 9.71
C ILE A 105 2.23 -9.80 9.83
N GLN A 106 2.88 -10.93 9.61
CA GLN A 106 4.34 -11.02 9.64
C GLN A 106 4.93 -10.85 8.24
N LEU A 107 5.71 -9.80 8.06
CA LEU A 107 6.45 -9.47 6.85
C LEU A 107 7.90 -9.94 7.00
N HIS A 108 8.19 -11.15 6.54
CA HIS A 108 9.49 -11.77 6.70
C HIS A 108 10.54 -11.19 5.74
N LYS A 109 11.78 -11.10 6.23
CA LYS A 109 12.95 -10.88 5.39
C LYS A 109 13.16 -12.11 4.51
N TYR A 110 13.39 -11.88 3.23
CA TYR A 110 13.83 -12.92 2.31
C TYR A 110 14.79 -12.33 1.27
N ASP A 111 15.58 -13.21 0.65
CA ASP A 111 16.67 -12.83 -0.26
C ASP A 111 16.15 -12.55 -1.68
N HIS A 112 15.52 -11.39 -1.84
CA HIS A 112 15.04 -10.91 -3.12
C HIS A 112 14.99 -9.39 -3.13
N THR A 113 14.99 -8.80 -4.33
CA THR A 113 14.92 -7.35 -4.52
C THR A 113 13.64 -6.75 -3.92
N ILE A 114 12.50 -7.37 -4.19
CA ILE A 114 11.16 -6.96 -3.74
C ILE A 114 10.83 -7.54 -2.34
N CYS A 115 11.56 -7.13 -1.29
CA CYS A 115 11.38 -7.67 0.06
C CYS A 115 10.52 -6.73 0.94
N PRO A 116 9.39 -7.20 1.54
CA PRO A 116 8.50 -6.35 2.33
C PRO A 116 9.16 -5.85 3.61
N PHE A 117 9.96 -6.69 4.27
CA PHE A 117 10.74 -6.28 5.44
C PHE A 117 11.72 -5.15 5.10
N SER A 118 12.52 -5.33 4.03
CA SER A 118 13.50 -4.33 3.60
C SER A 118 12.81 -3.04 3.18
N ALA A 119 11.69 -3.13 2.45
CA ALA A 119 10.92 -1.98 2.00
C ALA A 119 10.37 -1.18 3.18
N ILE A 120 9.67 -1.82 4.12
CA ILE A 120 9.05 -1.12 5.26
C ILE A 120 10.10 -0.54 6.21
N LYS A 121 11.18 -1.28 6.48
CA LYS A 121 12.30 -0.82 7.30
C LYS A 121 12.96 0.42 6.69
N LYS A 122 13.21 0.40 5.37
CA LYS A 122 13.80 1.53 4.65
C LYS A 122 12.87 2.74 4.63
N TYR A 123 11.58 2.54 4.39
CA TYR A 123 10.60 3.62 4.37
C TYR A 123 10.46 4.31 5.73
N ILE A 124 10.38 3.55 6.83
CA ILE A 124 10.35 4.13 8.18
C ILE A 124 11.61 4.94 8.46
N ALA A 125 12.79 4.48 8.05
CA ALA A 125 14.03 5.24 8.19
C ALA A 125 14.00 6.56 7.40
N ILE A 126 13.50 6.53 6.15
CA ILE A 126 13.32 7.74 5.33
C ILE A 126 12.35 8.72 6.00
N ARG A 127 11.22 8.23 6.53
CA ARG A 127 10.24 9.06 7.25
C ARG A 127 10.83 9.71 8.49
N LYS A 128 11.60 8.96 9.29
CA LYS A 128 12.28 9.49 10.48
C LYS A 128 13.27 10.61 10.12
N GLY A 129 13.96 10.49 8.99
CA GLY A 129 14.88 11.52 8.51
C GLY A 129 14.21 12.83 8.08
N ARG A 130 12.88 12.85 7.90
CA ARG A 130 12.09 14.07 7.63
C ARG A 130 11.56 14.68 8.93
N GLU A 131 12.43 14.78 9.95
CA GLU A 131 12.14 15.00 11.38
C GLU A 131 11.05 16.03 11.72
N ALA A 132 10.85 17.08 10.91
CA ALA A 132 9.86 18.12 11.15
C ALA A 132 8.39 17.63 11.22
N SER A 133 8.08 16.47 10.62
CA SER A 133 6.70 15.97 10.50
C SER A 133 6.51 14.52 10.98
N PHE A 134 7.49 13.93 11.66
CA PHE A 134 7.37 12.52 12.06
C PHE A 134 6.63 12.38 13.40
N CYS A 135 5.34 12.03 13.36
CA CYS A 135 4.62 11.56 14.54
C CYS A 135 4.30 10.07 14.42
N PHE A 136 4.54 9.31 15.50
CA PHE A 136 4.24 7.88 15.52
C PHE A 136 2.73 7.58 15.36
N LEU A 137 1.89 8.54 15.75
CA LEU A 137 0.45 8.43 15.61
C LEU A 137 -0.04 8.75 14.20
N ASP A 138 0.80 9.25 13.29
CA ASP A 138 0.40 9.52 11.91
C ASP A 138 0.16 8.23 11.14
N GLN A 139 -0.57 8.37 10.03
CA GLN A 139 -0.78 7.26 9.11
C GLN A 139 0.55 6.66 8.68
N LEU A 140 0.60 5.34 8.49
CA LEU A 140 1.81 4.64 8.09
C LEU A 140 2.36 5.18 6.77
N PHE A 141 1.52 5.31 5.75
CA PHE A 141 1.88 5.88 4.45
C PHE A 141 1.38 7.31 4.34
N VAL A 142 2.29 8.23 3.99
CA VAL A 142 1.98 9.65 3.82
C VAL A 142 2.45 10.15 2.46
N GLU A 143 1.79 11.18 1.97
CA GLU A 143 2.18 11.93 0.78
C GLU A 143 3.34 12.90 1.10
N GLU A 144 3.83 13.64 0.10
CA GLU A 144 4.96 14.56 0.28
C GLU A 144 4.66 15.73 1.21
N ASN A 145 3.41 16.16 1.25
CA ASN A 145 2.89 17.20 2.14
C ASN A 145 2.57 16.66 3.55
N ASP A 146 2.99 15.43 3.88
CA ASP A 146 2.74 14.72 5.13
C ASP A 146 1.25 14.45 5.42
N SER A 147 0.37 14.63 4.43
CA SER A 147 -1.01 14.17 4.54
C SER A 147 -1.09 12.66 4.42
N ALA A 148 -2.13 12.10 5.02
CA ALA A 148 -2.52 10.72 4.83
C ALA A 148 -2.56 10.32 3.34
N LEU A 149 -2.05 9.14 3.00
CA LEU A 149 -2.11 8.58 1.65
C LEU A 149 -3.57 8.40 1.22
N ASP A 150 -4.01 9.21 0.27
CA ASP A 150 -5.34 9.12 -0.29
C ASP A 150 -5.48 7.96 -1.29
N ARG A 151 -6.65 7.32 -1.29
CA ARG A 151 -6.97 6.20 -2.19
C ARG A 151 -6.93 6.61 -3.65
N ASP A 152 -7.51 7.75 -3.99
CA ASP A 152 -7.57 8.21 -5.38
C ASP A 152 -6.18 8.62 -5.84
N PHE A 153 -5.39 9.29 -4.99
CA PHE A 153 -3.99 9.56 -5.25
C PHE A 153 -3.20 8.27 -5.54
N PHE A 154 -3.28 7.26 -4.65
CA PHE A 154 -2.62 5.97 -4.83
C PHE A 154 -3.02 5.29 -6.14
N TYR A 155 -4.32 5.31 -6.46
CA TYR A 155 -4.85 4.71 -7.67
C TYR A 155 -4.37 5.41 -8.95
N GLN A 156 -4.34 6.75 -8.96
CA GLN A 156 -3.85 7.53 -10.10
C GLN A 156 -2.37 7.28 -10.34
N LYS A 157 -1.55 7.27 -9.28
CA LYS A 157 -0.11 7.00 -9.39
C LYS A 157 0.17 5.58 -9.87
N SER A 158 -0.53 4.59 -9.32
CA SER A 158 -0.43 3.20 -9.75
C SER A 158 -0.78 3.03 -11.23
N LYS A 159 -1.85 3.70 -11.70
CA LYS A 159 -2.21 3.72 -13.13
C LYS A 159 -1.10 4.29 -13.99
N THR A 160 -0.50 5.38 -13.56
CA THR A 160 0.60 6.02 -14.28
C THR A 160 1.79 5.06 -14.43
N CYS A 161 2.20 4.36 -13.36
CA CYS A 161 3.24 3.33 -13.46
C CYS A 161 2.86 2.23 -14.46
N THR A 162 1.60 1.75 -14.44
CA THR A 162 1.13 0.76 -15.42
C THR A 162 1.08 1.29 -16.85
N ARG A 163 0.85 2.59 -17.06
CA ARG A 163 0.83 3.23 -18.40
C ARG A 163 2.23 3.40 -18.98
N TYR A 164 3.21 3.83 -18.17
CA TYR A 164 4.61 3.94 -18.62
C TYR A 164 5.15 2.60 -19.13
N LEU A 165 4.66 1.48 -18.60
CA LEU A 165 5.03 0.14 -19.04
C LEU A 165 4.49 -0.25 -20.43
N TRP A 166 3.45 0.43 -20.95
CA TRP A 166 2.95 0.23 -22.33
C TRP A 166 3.64 1.15 -23.34
N VAL A 167 4.36 2.17 -22.90
CA VAL A 167 5.08 3.11 -23.78
C VAL A 167 6.50 2.63 -24.10
N GLN A 168 7.02 1.65 -23.35
CA GLN A 168 8.36 1.07 -23.54
C GLN A 168 8.37 -0.29 -24.27
N LEU A 169 7.28 -0.64 -24.94
CA LEU A 169 7.17 -1.78 -25.88
C LEU A 169 6.75 -1.23 -27.25
#